data_AF-A0A7S2AHQ0-F1
#
_entry.id   AF-A0A7S2AHQ0-F1
#
_cell.length_a   1.000
_cell.length_b   1.000
_cell.length_c   1.000
_cell.angle_alpha   90.00
_cell.angle_beta   90.00
_cell.angle_gamma   90.00
#
_symmetry.space_group_name_H-M   'P 1'
#
loop_
_entity.id
_entity.type
_entity.pdbx_description
1 polymer ?
#
loop_
_entity_poly.entity_id
_entity_poly.type
_entity_poly.pdbx_seq_one_letter_code
_entity_poly.pdbx_strand_id
1 'polypeptide(L)'
;MGASSSPSESAVATGAASRPGLFGSQLPWADPAWYRAHASPYYGPSHAAFRLKVRAFVDKELTSSNCTAWDEKKALPRAIFKKAFEAGLLPGVVGPPWPTALVGRSFNPYPAGTNGPNAEFDAFHELILVDEICRCGSGGVVWGLVEGLQIGLPPVLLFGSQALRERVAPSCLRGDKVICLCISEPTHGSDVANLKCDAQLSEDGTHYVVNGEKKWITNGMFADYFTVAVRTGKPGSAHKGISFLLIERNMPGVSTRQMLCSGVWASGTAFVTFEDVKVPVDNLIGKQDEAFKYIMYNFNHERWGFVVQANRFARVCLEESAKYAMKRRTFGKRLIEHPVIRWKLAEMARQVEATHAALETLTYQMCTMNKTEQNAKLGGDIALLKVQATKVFEYCAREAAQIFGGASYVRGGQGEKVERLYREVRAYAIPGGSEEILLDFGVRDAVRRYESQSKM
;
A
#
# COMPACT_ATOMS: atom_id res chain seq x y z
N MET A 1 -22.93 23.76 67.82
CA MET A 1 -21.94 24.45 66.96
C MET A 1 -20.78 23.50 66.76
N GLY A 2 -20.49 22.91 65.60
CA GLY A 2 -21.04 22.94 64.26
C GLY A 2 -20.18 21.97 63.45
N ALA A 3 -20.81 21.05 62.72
CA ALA A 3 -20.16 20.10 61.84
C ALA A 3 -19.79 20.76 60.50
N SER A 4 -18.70 20.33 59.86
CA SER A 4 -18.52 20.37 58.39
C SER A 4 -17.31 19.50 58.03
N SER A 5 -17.49 18.24 57.63
CA SER A 5 -17.75 17.76 56.26
C SER A 5 -16.64 18.11 55.26
N SER A 6 -15.92 17.07 54.85
CA SER A 6 -14.95 16.97 53.75
C SER A 6 -15.43 17.53 52.40
N PRO A 7 -14.52 17.68 51.43
CA PRO A 7 -14.65 16.81 50.27
C PRO A 7 -13.36 16.07 49.90
N SER A 8 -13.58 14.84 49.48
CA SER A 8 -12.64 13.86 48.95
C SER A 8 -11.91 14.36 47.70
N GLU A 9 -10.57 14.32 47.72
CA GLU A 9 -9.78 14.28 46.49
C GLU A 9 -9.97 12.91 45.83
N SER A 10 -10.85 12.83 44.84
CA SER A 10 -10.86 11.71 43.91
C SER A 10 -9.58 11.76 43.09
N ALA A 11 -8.64 10.86 43.40
CA ALA A 11 -7.51 10.57 42.52
C ALA A 11 -8.06 10.11 41.16
N VAL A 12 -8.05 11.01 40.18
CA VAL A 12 -8.20 10.64 38.77
C VAL A 12 -6.92 9.91 38.41
N ALA A 13 -6.95 8.58 38.53
CA ALA A 13 -5.94 7.70 37.98
C ALA A 13 -5.99 7.82 36.45
N THR A 14 -5.28 8.81 35.90
CA THR A 14 -4.91 8.79 34.49
C THR A 14 -3.93 7.65 34.32
N GLY A 15 -4.38 6.57 33.65
CA GLY A 15 -3.53 5.47 33.25
C GLY A 15 -2.43 5.98 32.33
N ALA A 16 -1.27 6.30 32.92
CA ALA A 16 -0.06 6.58 32.17
C ALA A 16 0.35 5.28 31.47
N ALA A 17 -0.06 5.13 30.21
CA ALA A 17 0.48 4.12 29.32
C ALA A 17 2.01 4.19 29.43
N SER A 18 2.63 3.08 29.86
CA SER A 18 4.08 2.98 30.01
C SER A 18 4.76 3.49 28.75
N ARG A 19 5.61 4.52 28.86
CA ARG A 19 6.36 5.05 27.72
C ARG A 19 7.11 3.89 27.07
N PRO A 20 6.89 3.59 25.78
CA PRO A 20 7.68 2.57 25.11
C PRO A 20 9.16 2.99 25.17
N GLY A 21 10.07 2.06 25.50
CA GLY A 21 11.50 2.33 25.44
C GLY A 21 11.95 2.72 24.02
N LEU A 22 13.16 3.27 23.90
CA LEU A 22 13.76 3.59 22.60
C LEU A 22 13.78 2.35 21.70
N PHE A 23 13.28 2.48 20.48
CA PHE A 23 13.27 1.41 19.47
C PHE A 23 13.75 1.92 18.11
N GLY A 24 14.38 1.05 17.33
CA GLY A 24 14.80 1.35 15.97
C GLY A 24 16.04 2.24 15.89
N SER A 25 16.18 2.93 14.76
CA SER A 25 17.34 3.77 14.48
C SER A 25 17.33 5.00 15.39
N GLN A 26 18.46 5.24 16.06
CA GLN A 26 18.65 6.44 16.90
C GLN A 26 19.04 7.67 16.07
N LEU A 27 19.18 7.51 14.75
CA LEU A 27 19.38 8.63 13.84
C LEU A 27 18.08 9.46 13.79
N PRO A 28 18.14 10.79 13.96
CA PRO A 28 16.96 11.63 13.84
C PRO A 28 16.20 11.37 12.53
N TRP A 29 14.87 11.23 12.66
CA TRP A 29 13.92 11.02 11.54
C TRP A 29 14.06 9.70 10.77
N ALA A 30 14.98 8.81 11.13
CA ALA A 30 15.10 7.51 10.47
C ALA A 30 13.89 6.59 10.72
N ASP A 31 13.25 6.76 11.88
CA ASP A 31 11.98 6.11 12.23
C ASP A 31 10.96 7.18 12.69
N PRO A 32 9.64 6.90 12.56
CA PRO A 32 8.59 7.80 13.02
C PRO A 32 8.73 8.24 14.48
N ALA A 33 8.20 9.41 14.83
CA ALA A 33 8.36 9.99 16.16
C ALA A 33 7.94 9.05 17.31
N TRP A 34 6.85 8.30 17.18
CA TRP A 34 6.38 7.38 18.23
C TRP A 34 7.34 6.20 18.51
N TYR A 35 8.30 5.91 17.62
CA TYR A 35 9.36 4.91 17.87
C TYR A 35 10.38 5.38 18.90
N ARG A 36 10.52 6.71 19.04
CA ARG A 36 11.50 7.36 19.93
C ARG A 36 10.90 7.72 21.29
N ALA A 37 10.00 6.87 21.81
CA ALA A 37 9.34 7.03 23.10
C ALA A 37 8.44 8.28 23.26
N HIS A 38 8.08 8.95 22.16
CA HIS A 38 7.05 9.98 22.20
C HIS A 38 5.68 9.34 22.47
N ALA A 39 4.91 9.94 23.38
CA ALA A 39 3.51 9.55 23.55
C ALA A 39 2.76 9.77 22.24
N SER A 40 1.96 8.78 21.82
CA SER A 40 1.08 8.89 20.66
C SER A 40 -0.34 8.50 21.09
N PRO A 41 -1.37 9.24 20.65
CA PRO A 41 -2.76 8.84 20.88
C PRO A 41 -3.20 7.66 19.99
N TYR A 42 -2.39 7.30 19.00
CA TYR A 42 -2.73 6.30 17.97
C TYR A 42 -2.14 4.91 18.26
N TYR A 43 -0.96 4.86 18.88
CA TYR A 43 -0.22 3.62 19.06
C TYR A 43 -0.30 3.08 20.49
N GLY A 44 -0.44 1.76 20.60
CA GLY A 44 -0.56 1.04 21.86
C GLY A 44 0.37 -0.18 21.91
N PRO A 45 0.27 -1.01 22.96
CA PRO A 45 1.14 -2.18 23.13
C PRO A 45 1.06 -3.21 21.98
N SER A 46 -0.13 -3.44 21.41
CA SER A 46 -0.32 -4.34 20.25
C SER A 46 0.43 -3.83 19.02
N HIS A 47 0.30 -2.54 18.71
CA HIS A 47 1.06 -1.85 17.65
C HIS A 47 2.58 -1.99 17.85
N ALA A 48 3.06 -1.74 19.06
CA ALA A 48 4.48 -1.85 19.38
C ALA A 48 5.00 -3.29 19.23
N ALA A 49 4.24 -4.29 19.68
CA ALA A 49 4.60 -5.71 19.55
C ALA A 49 4.61 -6.16 18.08
N PHE A 50 3.59 -5.77 17.32
CA PHE A 50 3.49 -6.12 15.90
C PHE A 50 4.66 -5.52 15.10
N ARG A 51 5.00 -4.25 15.35
CA ARG A 51 6.18 -3.60 14.79
C ARG A 51 7.47 -4.41 14.97
N LEU A 52 7.72 -4.94 16.18
CA LEU A 52 8.92 -5.76 16.44
C LEU A 52 9.00 -6.96 15.50
N LYS A 53 7.85 -7.63 15.30
CA LYS A 53 7.71 -8.79 14.42
C LYS A 53 7.96 -8.44 12.96
N VAL A 54 7.37 -7.33 12.47
CA VAL A 54 7.60 -6.88 11.09
C VAL A 54 9.07 -6.48 10.89
N ARG A 55 9.65 -5.69 11.80
CA ARG A 55 11.06 -5.26 11.76
C ARG A 55 12.00 -6.46 11.65
N ALA A 56 11.78 -7.49 12.47
CA ALA A 56 12.61 -8.69 12.46
C ALA A 56 12.57 -9.43 11.12
N PHE A 57 11.39 -9.51 10.47
CA PHE A 57 11.27 -10.09 9.13
C PHE A 57 12.02 -9.25 8.09
N VAL A 58 11.83 -7.92 8.10
CA VAL A 58 12.45 -7.01 7.13
C VAL A 58 13.97 -7.04 7.23
N ASP A 59 14.52 -6.93 8.44
CA ASP A 59 15.97 -6.91 8.65
C ASP A 59 16.62 -8.26 8.30
N LYS A 60 15.87 -9.37 8.40
CA LYS A 60 16.35 -10.72 8.06
C LYS A 60 16.23 -11.06 6.58
N GLU A 61 15.07 -10.81 5.98
CA GLU A 61 14.70 -11.36 4.67
C GLU A 61 14.78 -10.31 3.54
N LEU A 62 14.50 -9.04 3.84
CA LEU A 62 14.47 -7.94 2.86
C LEU A 62 15.73 -7.08 2.94
N THR A 63 16.89 -7.75 2.99
CA THR A 63 18.20 -7.09 3.04
C THR A 63 18.49 -6.34 1.74
N SER A 64 19.37 -5.34 1.81
CA SER A 64 19.75 -4.55 0.63
C SER A 64 20.29 -5.43 -0.51
N SER A 65 21.07 -6.45 -0.19
CA SER A 65 21.61 -7.42 -1.15
C SER A 65 20.53 -8.27 -1.81
N ASN A 66 19.54 -8.74 -1.05
CA ASN A 66 18.40 -9.47 -1.59
C ASN A 66 17.57 -8.58 -2.51
N CYS A 67 17.24 -7.35 -2.07
CA CYS A 67 16.50 -6.40 -2.89
C CYS A 67 17.21 -6.08 -4.20
N THR A 68 18.52 -5.83 -4.17
CA THR A 68 19.32 -5.62 -5.39
C THR A 68 19.25 -6.85 -6.29
N ALA A 69 19.51 -8.04 -5.77
CA ALA A 69 19.50 -9.27 -6.56
C ALA A 69 18.13 -9.56 -7.21
N TRP A 70 17.03 -9.26 -6.53
CA TRP A 70 15.68 -9.47 -7.05
C TRP A 70 15.29 -8.42 -8.10
N ASP A 71 15.69 -7.16 -7.91
CA ASP A 71 15.51 -6.11 -8.90
C ASP A 71 16.27 -6.42 -10.19
N GLU A 72 17.54 -6.84 -10.10
CA GLU A 72 18.36 -7.24 -11.25
C GLU A 72 17.73 -8.41 -12.02
N LYS A 73 17.17 -9.38 -11.30
CA LYS A 73 16.43 -10.51 -11.86
C LYS A 73 15.03 -10.15 -12.35
N LYS A 74 14.53 -8.96 -12.01
CA LYS A 74 13.17 -8.50 -12.28
C LYS A 74 12.09 -9.48 -11.80
N ALA A 75 12.36 -10.15 -10.67
CA ALA A 75 11.50 -11.19 -10.12
C ALA A 75 11.77 -11.42 -8.63
N LEU A 76 10.71 -11.74 -7.89
CA LEU A 76 10.79 -12.20 -6.51
C LEU A 76 10.86 -13.73 -6.43
N PRO A 77 11.64 -14.30 -5.48
CA PRO A 77 11.61 -15.73 -5.22
C PRO A 77 10.29 -16.14 -4.58
N ARG A 78 9.59 -17.16 -5.12
CA ARG A 78 8.29 -17.61 -4.57
C ARG A 78 8.31 -17.94 -3.07
N ALA A 79 9.45 -18.40 -2.56
CA ALA A 79 9.62 -18.71 -1.14
C ALA A 79 9.42 -17.50 -0.21
N ILE A 80 9.62 -16.26 -0.67
CA ILE A 80 9.46 -15.06 0.18
C ILE A 80 8.01 -14.82 0.59
N PHE A 81 7.04 -15.16 -0.27
CA PHE A 81 5.61 -15.06 0.05
C PHE A 81 5.24 -15.98 1.21
N LYS A 82 5.69 -17.25 1.15
CA LYS A 82 5.48 -18.22 2.22
C LYS A 82 6.16 -17.80 3.53
N LYS A 83 7.40 -17.30 3.46
CA LYS A 83 8.09 -16.75 4.63
C LYS A 83 7.35 -15.55 5.24
N ALA A 84 6.78 -14.67 4.42
CA ALA A 84 5.98 -13.53 4.90
C ALA A 84 4.68 -14.00 5.59
N PHE A 85 4.05 -15.06 5.07
CA PHE A 85 2.90 -15.68 5.74
C PHE A 85 3.28 -16.36 7.06
N GLU A 86 4.36 -17.16 7.09
CA GLU A 86 4.87 -17.81 8.31
C GLU A 86 5.30 -16.80 9.37
N ALA A 87 5.82 -15.64 8.95
CA ALA A 87 6.08 -14.50 9.80
C ALA A 87 4.82 -13.76 10.24
N GLY A 88 3.62 -14.21 9.88
CA GLY A 88 2.32 -13.62 10.27
C GLY A 88 2.11 -12.21 9.73
N LEU A 89 2.54 -11.95 8.49
CA LEU A 89 2.51 -10.62 7.89
C LEU A 89 1.58 -10.54 6.69
N LEU A 90 1.66 -11.50 5.77
CA LEU A 90 1.01 -11.43 4.46
C LEU A 90 -0.51 -11.19 4.51
N PRO A 91 -1.29 -11.79 5.43
CA PRO A 91 -2.72 -11.49 5.53
C PRO A 91 -3.05 -10.08 6.03
N GLY A 92 -2.08 -9.35 6.59
CA GLY A 92 -2.29 -8.02 7.14
C GLY A 92 -2.38 -6.90 6.10
N VAL A 93 -2.06 -7.17 4.83
CA VAL A 93 -2.05 -6.15 3.76
C VAL A 93 -3.38 -6.03 3.00
N VAL A 94 -4.39 -6.80 3.39
CA VAL A 94 -5.73 -6.75 2.76
C VAL A 94 -6.74 -5.97 3.62
N GLY A 95 -6.24 -5.15 4.54
CA GLY A 95 -7.05 -4.35 5.46
C GLY A 95 -7.58 -5.11 6.70
N PRO A 96 -8.07 -4.36 7.70
CA PRO A 96 -8.74 -4.89 8.87
C PRO A 96 -10.18 -5.35 8.55
N PRO A 97 -10.75 -6.29 9.35
CA PRO A 97 -10.08 -7.03 10.43
C PRO A 97 -9.20 -8.16 9.88
N TRP A 98 -8.30 -8.70 10.71
CA TRP A 98 -7.47 -9.85 10.34
C TRP A 98 -8.34 -11.04 9.87
N PRO A 99 -8.06 -11.67 8.72
CA PRO A 99 -8.94 -12.66 8.10
C PRO A 99 -8.85 -14.05 8.76
N THR A 100 -9.08 -14.12 10.07
CA THR A 100 -8.89 -15.31 10.92
C THR A 100 -9.63 -16.55 10.40
N ALA A 101 -10.84 -16.38 9.86
CA ALA A 101 -11.62 -17.49 9.30
C ALA A 101 -10.97 -18.14 8.06
N LEU A 102 -10.11 -17.41 7.34
CA LEU A 102 -9.49 -17.86 6.09
C LEU A 102 -8.06 -18.39 6.29
N VAL A 103 -7.35 -17.89 7.31
CA VAL A 103 -5.95 -18.28 7.58
C VAL A 103 -5.78 -19.14 8.83
N GLY A 104 -6.81 -19.28 9.66
CA GLY A 104 -6.79 -20.03 10.91
C GLY A 104 -6.25 -19.23 12.10
N ARG A 105 -6.69 -19.61 13.31
CA ARG A 105 -6.33 -18.92 14.56
C ARG A 105 -4.84 -19.03 14.92
N SER A 106 -4.14 -20.06 14.46
CA SER A 106 -2.71 -20.26 14.70
C SER A 106 -1.82 -19.22 14.03
N PHE A 107 -2.35 -18.48 13.05
CA PHE A 107 -1.63 -17.42 12.32
C PHE A 107 -2.08 -16.01 12.75
N ASN A 108 -2.80 -15.89 13.87
CA ASN A 108 -3.09 -14.60 14.45
C ASN A 108 -1.78 -13.91 14.86
N PRO A 109 -1.49 -12.68 14.40
CA PRO A 109 -0.25 -11.99 14.76
C PRO A 109 -0.19 -11.59 16.23
N TYR A 110 -1.31 -11.64 16.96
CA TYR A 110 -1.40 -11.31 18.38
C TYR A 110 -1.09 -12.52 19.29
N PRO A 111 -0.32 -12.33 20.38
CA PRO A 111 -0.18 -13.34 21.41
C PRO A 111 -1.56 -13.67 22.04
N ALA A 112 -1.78 -14.95 22.37
CA ALA A 112 -2.93 -15.33 23.19
C ALA A 112 -2.90 -14.57 24.53
N GLY A 113 -4.03 -13.97 24.93
CA GLY A 113 -4.16 -13.25 26.21
C GLY A 113 -4.22 -11.72 26.13
N THR A 114 -4.07 -11.12 24.96
CA THR A 114 -4.53 -9.73 24.74
C THR A 114 -6.05 -9.76 24.60
N ASN A 115 -6.79 -9.84 25.70
CA ASN A 115 -8.25 -9.71 25.69
C ASN A 115 -8.60 -8.26 26.04
N GLY A 116 -9.01 -7.50 25.02
CA GLY A 116 -9.52 -6.13 25.15
C GLY A 116 -9.88 -5.57 23.76
N PRO A 117 -10.58 -4.43 23.67
CA PRO A 117 -10.95 -3.80 22.40
C PRO A 117 -9.75 -3.43 21.49
N ASN A 118 -8.51 -3.54 21.99
CA ASN A 118 -7.23 -3.32 21.28
C ASN A 118 -6.50 -4.63 20.91
N ALA A 119 -7.22 -5.75 20.90
CA ALA A 119 -6.75 -7.10 20.52
C ALA A 119 -6.95 -7.44 19.04
N GLU A 120 -7.48 -6.49 18.28
CA GLU A 120 -7.89 -6.67 16.90
C GLU A 120 -6.93 -5.92 15.96
N PHE A 121 -6.73 -6.48 14.76
CA PHE A 121 -5.95 -5.86 13.71
C PHE A 121 -6.74 -4.69 13.12
N ASP A 122 -6.18 -3.49 13.27
CA ASP A 122 -6.74 -2.23 12.80
C ASP A 122 -5.87 -1.61 11.69
N ALA A 123 -6.26 -0.44 11.20
CA ALA A 123 -5.53 0.24 10.13
C ALA A 123 -4.13 0.74 10.55
N PHE A 124 -3.86 0.91 11.85
CA PHE A 124 -2.53 1.27 12.34
C PHE A 124 -1.57 0.07 12.34
N HIS A 125 -2.07 -1.15 12.55
CA HIS A 125 -1.27 -2.35 12.32
C HIS A 125 -0.88 -2.49 10.85
N GLU A 126 -1.83 -2.27 9.93
CA GLU A 126 -1.53 -2.29 8.49
C GLU A 126 -0.56 -1.17 8.10
N LEU A 127 -0.71 0.04 8.65
CA LEU A 127 0.24 1.14 8.46
C LEU A 127 1.65 0.71 8.84
N ILE A 128 1.80 0.11 10.03
CA ILE A 128 3.09 -0.38 10.52
C ILE A 128 3.65 -1.44 9.58
N LEU A 129 2.83 -2.38 9.12
CA LEU A 129 3.25 -3.43 8.20
C LEU A 129 3.84 -2.85 6.91
N VAL A 130 3.10 -1.96 6.26
CA VAL A 130 3.51 -1.38 4.98
C VAL A 130 4.71 -0.44 5.16
N ASP A 131 4.72 0.39 6.21
CA ASP A 131 5.84 1.29 6.56
C ASP A 131 7.13 0.49 6.82
N GLU A 132 7.06 -0.57 7.63
CA GLU A 132 8.22 -1.39 7.96
C GLU A 132 8.78 -2.14 6.74
N ILE A 133 7.93 -2.73 5.90
CA ILE A 133 8.40 -3.42 4.68
C ILE A 133 9.12 -2.43 3.74
N CYS A 134 8.64 -1.20 3.62
CA CYS A 134 9.25 -0.17 2.78
C CYS A 134 10.66 0.27 3.25
N ARG A 135 11.10 -0.10 4.46
CA ARG A 135 12.48 0.16 4.94
C ARG A 135 13.56 -0.50 4.11
N CYS A 136 13.22 -1.58 3.40
CA CYS A 136 14.16 -2.23 2.50
C CYS A 136 14.64 -1.29 1.37
N GLY A 137 13.89 -0.21 1.09
CA GLY A 137 14.24 0.77 0.07
C GLY A 137 14.16 0.18 -1.33
N SER A 138 13.13 -0.63 -1.61
CA SER A 138 12.80 -1.15 -2.94
C SER A 138 11.29 -1.21 -3.13
N GLY A 139 10.76 -0.34 -3.98
CA GLY A 139 9.37 -0.37 -4.40
C GLY A 139 9.05 -1.63 -5.20
N GLY A 140 9.99 -2.15 -5.99
CA GLY A 140 9.82 -3.42 -6.71
C GLY A 140 9.51 -4.60 -5.79
N VAL A 141 10.23 -4.72 -4.67
CA VAL A 141 9.99 -5.76 -3.67
C VAL A 141 8.67 -5.55 -2.94
N VAL A 142 8.38 -4.31 -2.52
CA VAL A 142 7.11 -3.97 -1.85
C VAL A 142 5.94 -4.32 -2.76
N TRP A 143 5.98 -3.89 -4.02
CA TRP A 143 4.89 -4.15 -4.94
C TRP A 143 4.71 -5.62 -5.28
N GLY A 144 5.82 -6.30 -5.51
CA GLY A 144 5.83 -7.72 -5.82
C GLY A 144 5.26 -8.57 -4.68
N LEU A 145 5.69 -8.29 -3.44
CA LEU A 145 5.38 -9.09 -2.27
C LEU A 145 4.01 -8.78 -1.69
N VAL A 146 3.64 -7.48 -1.60
CA VAL A 146 2.44 -7.05 -0.89
C VAL A 146 1.42 -6.33 -1.75
N GLU A 147 1.81 -5.39 -2.62
CA GLU A 147 0.84 -4.54 -3.34
C GLU A 147 -0.11 -5.36 -4.21
N GLY A 148 0.39 -6.31 -4.99
CA GLY A 148 -0.48 -7.11 -5.87
C GLY A 148 -1.55 -7.90 -5.10
N LEU A 149 -1.23 -8.38 -3.89
CA LEU A 149 -2.20 -9.00 -2.99
C LEU A 149 -3.17 -7.95 -2.41
N GLN A 150 -2.63 -6.83 -1.93
CA GLN A 150 -3.36 -5.71 -1.35
C GLN A 150 -4.42 -5.13 -2.29
N ILE A 151 -4.17 -5.09 -3.60
CA ILE A 151 -5.14 -4.55 -4.57
C ILE A 151 -5.97 -5.64 -5.25
N GLY A 152 -5.41 -6.83 -5.45
CA GLY A 152 -6.00 -7.90 -6.25
C GLY A 152 -7.02 -8.74 -5.49
N LEU A 153 -6.78 -9.00 -4.19
CA LEU A 153 -7.63 -9.87 -3.40
C LEU A 153 -8.89 -9.22 -2.78
N PRO A 154 -8.90 -7.94 -2.36
CA PRO A 154 -10.07 -7.38 -1.69
C PRO A 154 -11.38 -7.46 -2.50
N PRO A 155 -11.41 -7.28 -3.83
CA PRO A 155 -12.65 -7.46 -4.59
C PRO A 155 -13.25 -8.87 -4.40
N VAL A 156 -12.41 -9.91 -4.34
CA VAL A 156 -12.83 -11.28 -4.06
C VAL A 156 -13.36 -11.40 -2.63
N LEU A 157 -12.64 -10.88 -1.63
CA LEU A 157 -13.04 -10.97 -0.21
C LEU A 157 -14.37 -10.29 0.08
N LEU A 158 -14.60 -9.13 -0.54
CA LEU A 158 -15.70 -8.23 -0.20
C LEU A 158 -16.94 -8.49 -1.05
N PHE A 159 -16.76 -8.84 -2.32
CA PHE A 159 -17.86 -8.92 -3.29
C PHE A 159 -17.97 -10.30 -3.94
N GLY A 160 -16.96 -11.16 -3.82
CA GLY A 160 -17.01 -12.52 -4.35
C GLY A 160 -18.05 -13.40 -3.65
N SER A 161 -18.57 -14.39 -4.38
CA SER A 161 -19.42 -15.43 -3.81
C SER A 161 -18.67 -16.20 -2.70
N GLN A 162 -19.39 -16.93 -1.85
CA GLN A 162 -18.75 -17.76 -0.83
C GLN A 162 -17.79 -18.79 -1.46
N ALA A 163 -18.22 -19.47 -2.52
CA ALA A 163 -17.40 -20.42 -3.24
C ALA A 163 -16.12 -19.78 -3.81
N LEU A 164 -16.20 -18.57 -4.36
CA LEU A 164 -15.04 -17.86 -4.89
C LEU A 164 -14.04 -17.47 -3.78
N ARG A 165 -14.56 -16.98 -2.65
CA ARG A 165 -13.75 -16.62 -1.48
C ARG A 165 -13.01 -17.82 -0.91
N GLU A 166 -13.69 -18.94 -0.69
CA GLU A 166 -13.11 -20.17 -0.15
C GLU A 166 -12.06 -20.78 -1.09
N ARG A 167 -12.28 -20.69 -2.41
CA ARG A 167 -11.37 -21.22 -3.42
C ARG A 167 -10.09 -20.40 -3.56
N VAL A 168 -10.18 -19.07 -3.53
CA VAL A 168 -9.08 -18.17 -3.90
C VAL A 168 -8.34 -17.63 -2.68
N ALA A 169 -9.07 -17.06 -1.71
CA ALA A 169 -8.45 -16.24 -0.68
C ALA A 169 -7.46 -16.99 0.21
N PRO A 170 -7.75 -18.22 0.70
CA PRO A 170 -6.81 -18.93 1.56
C PRO A 170 -5.45 -19.19 0.90
N SER A 171 -5.39 -19.48 -0.40
CA SER A 171 -4.12 -19.76 -1.07
C SER A 171 -3.32 -18.48 -1.35
N CYS A 172 -3.99 -17.37 -1.64
CA CYS A 172 -3.38 -16.05 -1.77
C CYS A 172 -2.82 -15.52 -0.45
N LEU A 173 -3.62 -15.61 0.63
CA LEU A 173 -3.22 -15.14 1.96
C LEU A 173 -2.06 -15.95 2.56
N ARG A 174 -1.93 -17.23 2.17
CA ARG A 174 -0.83 -18.12 2.55
C ARG A 174 0.45 -17.92 1.72
N GLY A 175 0.36 -17.16 0.62
CA GLY A 175 1.47 -16.97 -0.31
C GLY A 175 1.73 -18.16 -1.24
N ASP A 176 0.83 -19.16 -1.26
CA ASP A 176 0.91 -20.30 -2.17
C ASP A 176 0.57 -19.88 -3.61
N LYS A 177 -0.39 -18.97 -3.73
CA LYS A 177 -0.85 -18.37 -4.98
C LYS A 177 -0.68 -16.85 -4.94
N VAL A 178 -0.45 -16.25 -6.10
CA VAL A 178 -0.36 -14.79 -6.24
C VAL A 178 -1.56 -14.29 -7.04
N ILE A 179 -2.08 -13.14 -6.64
CA ILE A 179 -3.18 -12.46 -7.34
C ILE A 179 -2.73 -11.06 -7.76
N CYS A 180 -3.34 -10.54 -8.82
CA CYS A 180 -3.17 -9.16 -9.26
C CYS A 180 -4.51 -8.53 -9.65
N LEU A 181 -4.52 -7.19 -9.73
CA LEU A 181 -5.64 -6.40 -10.21
C LEU A 181 -5.40 -5.92 -11.64
N CYS A 182 -6.39 -6.09 -12.51
CA CYS A 182 -6.34 -5.78 -13.93
C CYS A 182 -7.40 -4.76 -14.33
N ILE A 183 -7.08 -3.47 -14.18
CA ILE A 183 -7.97 -2.35 -14.56
C ILE A 183 -7.52 -1.72 -15.88
N SER A 184 -6.35 -1.08 -15.85
CA SER A 184 -5.88 -0.18 -16.90
C SER A 184 -5.61 -0.91 -18.21
N GLU A 185 -5.85 -0.18 -19.30
CA GLU A 185 -5.70 -0.66 -20.67
C GLU A 185 -4.73 0.26 -21.44
N PRO A 186 -4.17 -0.18 -22.57
CA PRO A 186 -3.35 0.68 -23.41
C PRO A 186 -4.01 2.01 -23.80
N THR A 187 -5.33 2.02 -23.95
CA THR A 187 -6.14 3.17 -24.36
C THR A 187 -6.89 3.85 -23.21
N HIS A 188 -6.96 3.24 -22.02
CA HIS A 188 -7.74 3.74 -20.87
C HIS A 188 -6.95 3.60 -19.56
N GLY A 189 -6.29 4.68 -19.16
CA GLY A 189 -5.60 4.82 -17.87
C GLY A 189 -6.48 5.51 -16.84
N SER A 190 -6.52 6.84 -16.88
CA SER A 190 -7.35 7.66 -15.98
C SER A 190 -8.85 7.51 -16.25
N ASP A 191 -9.24 7.28 -17.51
CA ASP A 191 -10.63 7.09 -17.93
C ASP A 191 -11.08 5.62 -17.83
N VAL A 192 -11.02 5.08 -16.61
CA VAL A 192 -11.40 3.69 -16.31
C VAL A 192 -12.84 3.39 -16.70
N ALA A 193 -13.73 4.40 -16.63
CA ALA A 193 -15.14 4.25 -16.96
C ALA A 193 -15.36 3.82 -18.42
N ASN A 194 -14.43 4.07 -19.32
CA ASN A 194 -14.55 3.77 -20.75
C ASN A 194 -13.71 2.58 -21.23
N LEU A 195 -13.21 1.76 -20.31
CA LEU A 195 -12.47 0.52 -20.62
C LEU A 195 -13.19 -0.35 -21.68
N LYS A 196 -12.40 -1.06 -22.48
CA LYS A 196 -12.79 -1.76 -23.72
C LYS A 196 -12.56 -3.26 -23.70
N CYS A 197 -11.79 -3.81 -22.75
CA CYS A 197 -11.68 -5.25 -22.58
C CYS A 197 -13.09 -5.80 -22.36
N ASP A 198 -13.55 -6.59 -23.32
CA ASP A 198 -14.94 -7.04 -23.47
C ASP A 198 -15.13 -8.43 -22.85
N ALA A 199 -16.34 -8.68 -22.37
CA ALA A 199 -16.76 -9.97 -21.85
C ALA A 199 -18.21 -10.24 -22.27
N GLN A 200 -18.39 -11.06 -23.31
CA GLN A 200 -19.71 -11.42 -23.82
C GLN A 200 -20.18 -12.72 -23.20
N LEU A 201 -21.40 -12.72 -22.66
CA LEU A 201 -22.01 -13.96 -22.16
C LEU A 201 -22.30 -14.90 -23.34
N SER A 202 -21.93 -16.17 -23.18
CA SER A 202 -22.21 -17.22 -24.16
C SER A 202 -23.71 -17.39 -24.37
N GLU A 203 -24.10 -17.90 -25.55
CA GLU A 203 -25.51 -18.11 -25.90
C GLU A 203 -26.24 -19.03 -24.90
N ASP A 204 -25.53 -20.01 -24.33
CA ASP A 204 -26.04 -20.93 -23.32
C ASP A 204 -25.98 -20.36 -21.87
N GLY A 205 -25.43 -19.17 -21.68
CA GLY A 205 -25.34 -18.49 -20.39
C GLY A 205 -24.34 -19.10 -19.40
N THR A 206 -23.46 -20.00 -19.83
CA THR A 206 -22.56 -20.74 -18.92
C THR A 206 -21.22 -20.07 -18.65
N HIS A 207 -20.75 -19.22 -19.57
CA HIS A 207 -19.47 -18.53 -19.46
C HIS A 207 -19.47 -17.18 -20.17
N TYR A 208 -18.50 -16.35 -19.81
CA TYR A 208 -18.12 -15.17 -20.58
C TYR A 208 -16.98 -15.52 -21.54
N VAL A 209 -17.00 -14.97 -22.74
CA VAL A 209 -15.86 -14.96 -23.66
C VAL A 209 -15.19 -13.59 -23.54
N VAL A 210 -13.95 -13.58 -23.03
CA VAL A 210 -13.22 -12.35 -22.70
C VAL A 210 -12.16 -12.06 -23.75
N ASN A 211 -12.17 -10.82 -24.26
CA ASN A 211 -11.23 -10.33 -25.26
C ASN A 211 -10.68 -8.95 -24.90
N GLY A 212 -9.37 -8.77 -24.97
CA GLY A 212 -8.73 -7.47 -24.80
C GLY A 212 -7.35 -7.52 -24.16
N GLU A 213 -6.84 -6.34 -23.81
CA GLU A 213 -5.50 -6.18 -23.23
C GLU A 213 -5.54 -5.29 -21.99
N LYS A 214 -4.77 -5.69 -20.98
CA LYS A 214 -4.52 -4.95 -19.76
C LYS A 214 -3.04 -4.57 -19.68
N LYS A 215 -2.77 -3.39 -19.13
CA LYS A 215 -1.44 -2.77 -19.12
C LYS A 215 -1.08 -2.29 -17.73
N TRP A 216 0.21 -2.37 -17.40
CA TRP A 216 0.78 -1.98 -16.10
C TRP A 216 0.35 -2.89 -14.94
N ILE A 217 0.17 -4.18 -15.21
CA ILE A 217 -0.36 -5.11 -14.21
C ILE A 217 0.77 -5.58 -13.28
N THR A 218 0.84 -5.00 -12.09
CA THR A 218 1.70 -5.47 -10.98
C THR A 218 1.42 -6.95 -10.69
N ASN A 219 2.47 -7.74 -10.47
CA ASN A 219 2.45 -9.21 -10.36
C ASN A 219 2.00 -9.95 -11.62
N GLY A 220 1.64 -9.26 -12.71
CA GLY A 220 1.08 -9.87 -13.90
C GLY A 220 1.97 -10.92 -14.56
N MET A 221 3.29 -10.92 -14.32
CA MET A 221 4.19 -11.98 -14.80
C MET A 221 4.12 -13.29 -14.03
N PHE A 222 3.66 -13.29 -12.78
CA PHE A 222 3.69 -14.47 -11.91
C PHE A 222 2.43 -14.67 -11.07
N ALA A 223 1.39 -13.86 -11.28
CA ALA A 223 0.07 -14.04 -10.68
C ALA A 223 -0.59 -15.31 -11.18
N ASP A 224 -1.13 -16.12 -10.28
CA ASP A 224 -1.97 -17.27 -10.58
C ASP A 224 -3.42 -16.85 -10.90
N TYR A 225 -3.88 -15.77 -10.26
CA TYR A 225 -5.21 -15.20 -10.40
C TYR A 225 -5.18 -13.75 -10.86
N PHE A 226 -6.13 -13.38 -11.71
CA PHE A 226 -6.32 -12.02 -12.19
C PHE A 226 -7.74 -11.56 -11.83
N THR A 227 -7.84 -10.51 -11.03
CA THR A 227 -9.11 -9.79 -10.82
C THR A 227 -9.26 -8.77 -11.94
N VAL A 228 -10.09 -9.05 -12.95
CA VAL A 228 -10.12 -8.29 -14.22
C VAL A 228 -11.40 -7.48 -14.35
N ALA A 229 -11.24 -6.16 -14.52
CA ALA A 229 -12.36 -5.31 -14.90
C ALA A 229 -12.63 -5.44 -16.40
N VAL A 230 -13.86 -5.81 -16.75
CA VAL A 230 -14.30 -6.07 -18.12
C VAL A 230 -15.60 -5.32 -18.42
N ARG A 231 -15.84 -5.04 -19.69
CA ARG A 231 -17.08 -4.49 -20.22
C ARG A 231 -18.05 -5.63 -20.50
N THR A 232 -19.11 -5.75 -19.71
CA THR A 232 -20.23 -6.69 -19.93
C THR A 232 -21.47 -6.00 -20.46
N GLY A 233 -21.62 -4.70 -20.18
CA GLY A 233 -22.67 -3.88 -20.76
C GLY A 233 -22.31 -3.35 -22.15
N LYS A 234 -23.24 -2.65 -22.79
CA LYS A 234 -23.01 -2.05 -24.12
C LYS A 234 -21.77 -1.12 -24.12
N PRO A 235 -20.96 -1.10 -25.18
CA PRO A 235 -19.89 -0.11 -25.32
C PRO A 235 -20.40 1.32 -25.09
N GLY A 236 -19.65 2.12 -24.32
CA GLY A 236 -20.04 3.50 -23.99
C GLY A 236 -21.01 3.65 -22.82
N SER A 237 -21.40 2.57 -22.13
CA SER A 237 -22.22 2.65 -20.91
C SER A 237 -21.50 3.29 -19.70
N ALA A 238 -20.25 3.73 -19.89
CA ALA A 238 -19.40 4.36 -18.89
C ALA A 238 -19.32 3.54 -17.59
N HIS A 239 -19.65 4.13 -16.46
CA HIS A 239 -19.66 3.48 -15.14
C HIS A 239 -20.65 2.32 -15.03
N LYS A 240 -21.72 2.33 -15.83
CA LYS A 240 -22.68 1.23 -15.93
C LYS A 240 -22.10 0.23 -16.93
N GLY A 241 -22.18 -1.06 -16.66
CA GLY A 241 -21.73 -2.06 -17.63
C GLY A 241 -20.31 -2.58 -17.45
N ILE A 242 -19.65 -2.28 -16.32
CA ILE A 242 -18.34 -2.86 -15.97
C ILE A 242 -18.58 -3.96 -14.94
N SER A 243 -17.99 -5.12 -15.16
CA SER A 243 -17.98 -6.26 -14.22
C SER A 243 -16.56 -6.61 -13.82
N PHE A 244 -16.42 -7.33 -12.70
CA PHE A 244 -15.19 -7.98 -12.32
C PHE A 244 -15.30 -9.47 -12.59
N LEU A 245 -14.32 -10.05 -13.27
CA LEU A 245 -14.16 -11.49 -13.43
C LEU A 245 -12.86 -11.94 -12.77
N LEU A 246 -12.90 -13.08 -12.09
CA LEU A 246 -11.68 -13.80 -11.72
C LEU A 246 -11.22 -14.66 -12.89
N ILE A 247 -10.05 -14.37 -13.46
CA ILE A 247 -9.45 -15.17 -14.54
C ILE A 247 -8.21 -15.89 -14.00
N GLU A 248 -8.03 -17.16 -14.37
CA GLU A 248 -6.88 -17.97 -13.94
C GLU A 248 -5.80 -17.98 -15.02
N ARG A 249 -4.53 -17.95 -14.63
CA ARG A 249 -3.39 -17.90 -15.58
C ARG A 249 -3.42 -19.00 -16.64
N ASN A 250 -3.84 -20.20 -16.25
CA ASN A 250 -3.81 -21.38 -17.11
C ASN A 250 -5.04 -21.52 -18.02
N MET A 251 -5.99 -20.59 -17.95
CA MET A 251 -7.11 -20.59 -18.89
C MET A 251 -6.57 -20.36 -20.32
N PRO A 252 -7.01 -21.14 -21.33
CA PRO A 252 -6.63 -20.93 -22.72
C PRO A 252 -6.93 -19.50 -23.17
N GLY A 253 -6.01 -18.90 -23.91
CA GLY A 253 -6.12 -17.51 -24.40
C GLY A 253 -5.57 -16.44 -23.45
N VAL A 254 -5.11 -16.80 -22.25
CA VAL A 254 -4.41 -15.88 -21.34
C VAL A 254 -2.92 -15.88 -21.67
N SER A 255 -2.36 -14.70 -21.97
CA SER A 255 -0.91 -14.53 -22.13
C SER A 255 -0.40 -13.28 -21.42
N THR A 256 0.87 -13.29 -21.01
CA THR A 256 1.48 -12.18 -20.27
C THR A 256 2.87 -11.87 -20.79
N ARG A 257 3.19 -10.58 -20.92
CA ARG A 257 4.50 -10.11 -21.38
C ARG A 257 5.04 -9.04 -20.44
N GLN A 258 6.29 -9.20 -20.01
CA GLN A 258 6.90 -8.30 -19.05
C GLN A 258 7.10 -6.91 -19.65
N MET A 259 6.80 -5.87 -18.88
CA MET A 259 7.07 -4.48 -19.21
C MET A 259 8.43 -4.03 -18.69
N LEU A 260 9.16 -3.30 -19.52
CA LEU A 260 10.44 -2.70 -19.15
C LEU A 260 10.19 -1.31 -18.55
N CYS A 261 9.89 -1.28 -17.26
CA CYS A 261 9.66 -0.05 -16.49
C CYS A 261 10.97 0.63 -16.05
N SER A 262 10.95 1.92 -15.76
CA SER A 262 12.11 2.65 -15.20
C SER A 262 12.47 2.19 -13.79
N GLY A 263 11.46 1.85 -13.00
CA GLY A 263 11.54 1.47 -11.59
C GLY A 263 10.83 0.14 -11.31
N VAL A 264 10.84 -0.27 -10.03
CA VAL A 264 10.00 -1.33 -9.46
C VAL A 264 10.13 -2.68 -10.15
N TRP A 265 11.34 -3.04 -10.55
CA TRP A 265 11.60 -4.14 -11.48
C TRP A 265 11.17 -5.50 -10.95
N ALA A 266 11.37 -5.78 -9.66
CA ALA A 266 10.98 -7.05 -9.05
C ALA A 266 9.44 -7.27 -8.99
N SER A 267 8.63 -6.24 -9.26
CA SER A 267 7.17 -6.30 -9.15
C SER A 267 6.47 -7.07 -10.28
N GLY A 268 7.21 -7.50 -11.32
CA GLY A 268 6.66 -8.29 -12.41
C GLY A 268 5.56 -7.59 -13.21
N THR A 269 5.66 -6.27 -13.39
CA THR A 269 4.70 -5.48 -14.18
C THR A 269 4.57 -6.05 -15.60
N ALA A 270 3.33 -6.29 -16.03
CA ALA A 270 3.07 -6.96 -17.31
C ALA A 270 2.00 -6.26 -18.15
N PHE A 271 2.07 -6.54 -19.45
CA PHE A 271 0.89 -6.63 -20.29
C PHE A 271 0.21 -7.98 -20.06
N VAL A 272 -1.12 -8.00 -20.04
CA VAL A 272 -1.93 -9.22 -19.95
C VAL A 272 -2.93 -9.20 -21.09
N THR A 273 -2.90 -10.21 -21.94
CA THR A 273 -3.78 -10.31 -23.11
C THR A 273 -4.75 -11.47 -22.89
N PHE A 274 -6.00 -11.24 -23.27
CA PHE A 274 -7.09 -12.22 -23.28
C PHE A 274 -7.58 -12.38 -24.72
N GLU A 275 -7.47 -13.59 -25.26
CA GLU A 275 -7.93 -13.97 -26.60
C GLU A 275 -8.94 -15.12 -26.47
N ASP A 276 -10.22 -14.82 -26.64
CA ASP A 276 -11.34 -15.77 -26.55
C ASP A 276 -11.34 -16.61 -25.26
N VAL A 277 -10.99 -15.99 -24.13
CA VAL A 277 -10.88 -16.68 -22.84
C VAL A 277 -12.26 -17.00 -22.31
N LYS A 278 -12.56 -18.30 -22.14
CA LYS A 278 -13.82 -18.78 -21.59
C LYS A 278 -13.79 -18.80 -20.07
N VAL A 279 -14.49 -17.84 -19.45
CA VAL A 279 -14.53 -17.64 -18.00
C VAL A 279 -15.90 -18.05 -17.46
N PRO A 280 -16.03 -19.07 -16.60
CA PRO A 280 -17.32 -19.48 -16.05
C PRO A 280 -18.08 -18.32 -15.38
N VAL A 281 -19.41 -18.30 -15.46
CA VAL A 281 -20.22 -17.26 -14.81
C VAL A 281 -20.02 -17.20 -13.29
N ASP A 282 -19.67 -18.33 -12.67
CA ASP A 282 -19.36 -18.42 -11.23
C ASP A 282 -18.06 -17.68 -10.84
N ASN A 283 -17.25 -17.26 -11.80
CA ASN A 283 -16.08 -16.41 -11.58
C ASN A 283 -16.41 -14.91 -11.57
N LEU A 284 -17.68 -14.52 -11.75
CA LEU A 284 -18.15 -13.16 -11.55
C LEU A 284 -17.95 -12.73 -10.09
N ILE A 285 -17.28 -11.58 -9.90
CA ILE A 285 -17.06 -10.97 -8.60
C ILE A 285 -18.10 -9.88 -8.39
N GLY A 286 -18.98 -10.08 -7.41
CA GLY A 286 -20.10 -9.18 -7.14
C GLY A 286 -21.21 -9.32 -8.17
N LYS A 287 -21.92 -8.22 -8.42
CA LYS A 287 -23.01 -8.19 -9.40
C LYS A 287 -22.50 -7.74 -10.76
N GLN A 288 -23.08 -8.31 -11.82
CA GLN A 288 -22.83 -7.87 -13.18
C GLN A 288 -23.13 -6.38 -13.32
N ASP A 289 -22.29 -5.67 -14.08
CA ASP A 289 -22.40 -4.25 -14.42
C ASP A 289 -22.24 -3.28 -13.24
N GLU A 290 -21.92 -3.78 -12.05
CA GLU A 290 -21.77 -3.01 -10.82
C GLU A 290 -20.30 -2.85 -10.35
N ALA A 291 -19.31 -3.31 -11.12
CA ALA A 291 -17.93 -3.33 -10.65
C ALA A 291 -17.29 -1.95 -10.51
N PHE A 292 -17.78 -0.91 -11.21
CA PHE A 292 -17.20 0.43 -11.09
C PHE A 292 -17.21 0.96 -9.64
N LYS A 293 -18.28 0.73 -8.87
CA LYS A 293 -18.32 1.12 -7.45
C LYS A 293 -17.39 0.26 -6.59
N TYR A 294 -17.18 -1.01 -6.94
CA TYR A 294 -16.23 -1.88 -6.26
C TYR A 294 -14.78 -1.42 -6.51
N ILE A 295 -14.47 -0.97 -7.74
CA ILE A 295 -13.17 -0.37 -8.08
C ILE A 295 -12.93 0.88 -7.22
N MET A 296 -13.90 1.80 -7.13
CA MET A 296 -13.76 3.03 -6.33
C MET A 296 -13.58 2.72 -4.83
N TYR A 297 -14.29 1.72 -4.32
CA TYR A 297 -14.11 1.24 -2.96
C TYR A 297 -12.68 0.75 -2.71
N ASN A 298 -12.12 -0.01 -3.66
CA ASN A 298 -10.76 -0.56 -3.58
C ASN A 298 -9.69 0.53 -3.64
N PHE A 299 -9.87 1.51 -4.54
CA PHE A 299 -8.90 2.58 -4.78
C PHE A 299 -8.62 3.47 -3.56
N ASN A 300 -9.59 3.66 -2.67
CA ASN A 300 -9.34 4.45 -1.45
C ASN A 300 -8.32 3.76 -0.53
N HIS A 301 -8.40 2.44 -0.38
CA HIS A 301 -7.42 1.67 0.41
C HIS A 301 -6.07 1.58 -0.29
N GLU A 302 -6.06 1.34 -1.60
CA GLU A 302 -4.85 1.37 -2.44
C GLU A 302 -4.12 2.72 -2.30
N ARG A 303 -4.82 3.85 -2.49
CA ARG A 303 -4.22 5.20 -2.39
C ARG A 303 -3.65 5.48 -1.01
N TRP A 304 -4.34 5.05 0.05
CA TRP A 304 -3.78 5.13 1.40
C TRP A 304 -2.49 4.31 1.53
N GLY A 305 -2.44 3.10 0.97
CA GLY A 305 -1.22 2.30 0.86
C GLY A 305 -0.08 3.04 0.15
N PHE A 306 -0.36 3.72 -0.96
CA PHE A 306 0.61 4.58 -1.66
C PHE A 306 1.14 5.72 -0.78
N VAL A 307 0.29 6.35 0.04
CA VAL A 307 0.73 7.39 1.00
C VAL A 307 1.74 6.80 1.98
N VAL A 308 1.44 5.63 2.56
CA VAL A 308 2.33 4.96 3.52
C VAL A 308 3.68 4.66 2.87
N GLN A 309 3.66 4.03 1.69
CA GLN A 309 4.87 3.64 0.96
C GLN A 309 5.72 4.86 0.58
N ALA A 310 5.14 5.87 -0.07
CA ALA A 310 5.86 7.05 -0.51
C ALA A 310 6.47 7.82 0.66
N ASN A 311 5.72 7.97 1.76
CA ASN A 311 6.22 8.62 2.97
C ASN A 311 7.38 7.84 3.62
N ARG A 312 7.33 6.50 3.67
CA ARG A 312 8.46 5.71 4.15
C ARG A 312 9.66 5.83 3.22
N PHE A 313 9.49 5.77 1.91
CA PHE A 313 10.63 5.90 1.00
C PHE A 313 11.28 7.28 1.06
N ALA A 314 10.49 8.34 1.21
CA ALA A 314 11.00 9.67 1.51
C ALA A 314 11.85 9.67 2.80
N ARG A 315 11.39 8.96 3.83
CA ARG A 315 12.14 8.75 5.09
C ARG A 315 13.41 7.94 4.89
N VAL A 316 13.42 6.89 4.06
CA VAL A 316 14.62 6.12 3.72
C VAL A 316 15.64 7.02 3.01
N CYS A 317 15.21 7.85 2.06
CA CYS A 317 16.07 8.84 1.41
C CYS A 317 16.71 9.80 2.43
N LEU A 318 15.93 10.29 3.40
CA LEU A 318 16.42 11.14 4.48
C LEU A 318 17.43 10.41 5.40
N GLU A 319 17.09 9.19 5.81
CA GLU A 319 17.94 8.36 6.67
C GLU A 319 19.30 8.08 6.02
N GLU A 320 19.30 7.58 4.78
CA GLU A 320 20.53 7.26 4.06
C GLU A 320 21.37 8.53 3.80
N SER A 321 20.72 9.66 3.49
CA SER A 321 21.39 10.95 3.31
C SER A 321 22.06 11.45 4.58
N ALA A 322 21.38 11.35 5.72
CA ALA A 322 21.96 11.74 7.01
C ALA A 322 23.14 10.84 7.40
N LYS A 323 23.01 9.51 7.23
CA LYS A 323 24.13 8.56 7.45
C LYS A 323 25.33 8.88 6.56
N TYR A 324 25.10 9.15 5.28
CA TYR A 324 26.16 9.50 4.34
C TYR A 324 26.81 10.82 4.71
N ALA A 325 26.00 11.85 5.02
CA ALA A 325 26.48 13.18 5.35
C ALA A 325 27.37 13.21 6.62
N MET A 326 27.08 12.34 7.59
CA MET A 326 27.88 12.20 8.81
C MET A 326 29.21 11.47 8.61
N LYS A 327 29.42 10.78 7.47
CA LYS A 327 30.63 9.99 7.19
C LYS A 327 31.49 10.62 6.10
N ARG A 328 30.88 11.06 4.98
CA ARG A 328 31.58 11.57 3.80
C ARG A 328 32.24 12.91 4.12
N ARG A 329 33.49 13.09 3.67
CA ARG A 329 34.24 14.35 3.79
C ARG A 329 34.49 15.02 2.44
N THR A 330 34.39 16.34 2.42
CA THR A 330 34.78 17.22 1.31
C THR A 330 35.33 18.51 1.89
N PHE A 331 36.34 19.09 1.23
CA PHE A 331 36.97 20.34 1.68
C PHE A 331 37.38 20.30 3.17
N GLY A 332 38.03 19.22 3.61
CA GLY A 332 38.54 19.04 4.97
C GLY A 332 37.53 18.69 6.07
N LYS A 333 36.21 18.79 5.82
CA LYS A 333 35.17 18.53 6.83
C LYS A 333 34.11 17.55 6.35
N ARG A 334 33.30 17.00 7.26
CA ARG A 334 32.19 16.11 6.88
C ARG A 334 31.11 16.90 6.14
N LEU A 335 30.36 16.23 5.27
CA LEU A 335 29.25 16.85 4.54
C LEU A 335 28.26 17.54 5.48
N ILE A 336 27.93 16.91 6.62
CA ILE A 336 27.01 17.47 7.61
C ILE A 336 27.48 18.82 8.21
N GLU A 337 28.76 19.16 8.09
CA GLU A 337 29.34 20.42 8.58
C GLU A 337 29.23 21.57 7.55
N HIS A 338 28.66 21.30 6.37
CA HIS A 338 28.31 22.30 5.38
C HIS A 338 26.85 22.76 5.57
N PRO A 339 26.58 24.06 5.77
CA PRO A 339 25.21 24.56 5.99
C PRO A 339 24.22 24.15 4.91
N VAL A 340 24.65 24.11 3.64
CA VAL A 340 23.81 23.70 2.50
C VAL A 340 23.33 22.26 2.59
N ILE A 341 24.11 21.35 3.20
CA ILE A 341 23.69 19.96 3.42
C ILE A 341 22.67 19.88 4.55
N ARG A 342 22.90 20.63 5.64
CA ARG A 342 21.94 20.71 6.76
C ARG A 342 20.60 21.29 6.32
N TRP A 343 20.60 22.28 5.42
CA TRP A 343 19.38 22.84 4.84
C TRP A 343 18.56 21.77 4.09
N LYS A 344 19.22 20.96 3.25
CA LYS A 344 18.55 19.87 2.52
C LYS A 344 17.92 18.85 3.47
N LEU A 345 18.67 18.41 4.48
CA LEU A 345 18.18 17.47 5.49
C LEU A 345 17.00 18.05 6.29
N ALA A 346 17.07 19.33 6.66
CA ALA A 346 16.00 20.00 7.38
C ALA A 346 14.70 20.08 6.55
N GLU A 347 14.81 20.41 5.26
CA GLU A 347 13.65 20.53 4.38
C GLU A 347 13.01 19.16 4.09
N MET A 348 13.84 18.13 3.86
CA MET A 348 13.36 16.75 3.77
C MET A 348 12.63 16.32 5.07
N ALA A 349 13.25 16.55 6.23
CA ALA A 349 12.66 16.18 7.52
C ALA A 349 11.33 16.88 7.78
N ARG A 350 11.25 18.20 7.53
CA ARG A 350 10.02 19.00 7.70
C ARG A 350 8.87 18.43 6.89
N GLN A 351 9.11 18.08 5.62
CA GLN A 351 8.08 17.56 4.73
C GLN A 351 7.65 16.13 5.08
N VAL A 352 8.60 15.25 5.42
CA VAL A 352 8.34 13.86 5.80
C VAL A 352 7.53 13.79 7.10
N GLU A 353 7.92 14.53 8.14
CA GLU A 353 7.20 14.50 9.41
C GLU A 353 5.79 15.10 9.30
N ALA A 354 5.61 16.19 8.54
CA ALA A 354 4.29 16.78 8.31
C ALA A 354 3.36 15.81 7.55
N THR A 355 3.89 15.11 6.54
CA THR A 355 3.15 14.11 5.78
C THR A 355 2.78 12.90 6.65
N HIS A 356 3.70 12.46 7.52
CA HIS A 356 3.43 11.36 8.45
C HIS A 356 2.32 11.70 9.45
N ALA A 357 2.31 12.92 10.02
CA ALA A 357 1.25 13.35 10.93
C ALA A 357 -0.13 13.41 10.25
N ALA A 358 -0.19 13.86 9.00
CA ALA A 358 -1.42 13.83 8.20
C ALA A 358 -1.88 12.40 7.90
N LEU A 359 -0.94 11.49 7.60
CA LEU A 359 -1.20 10.06 7.42
C LEU A 359 -1.76 9.41 8.69
N GLU A 360 -1.18 9.68 9.86
CA GLU A 360 -1.70 9.17 11.14
C GLU A 360 -3.12 9.68 11.41
N THR A 361 -3.36 10.97 11.16
CA THR A 361 -4.70 11.56 11.32
C THR A 361 -5.72 10.87 10.42
N LEU A 362 -5.37 10.63 9.16
CA LEU A 362 -6.24 9.97 8.20
C LEU A 362 -6.49 8.49 8.56
N THR A 363 -5.44 7.79 9.00
CA THR A 363 -5.52 6.39 9.44
C THR A 363 -6.40 6.25 10.68
N TYR A 364 -6.34 7.21 11.60
CA TYR A 364 -7.26 7.26 12.74
C TYR A 364 -8.72 7.34 12.29
N GLN A 365 -9.05 8.16 11.28
CA GLN A 365 -10.42 8.21 10.74
C GLN A 365 -10.85 6.86 10.11
N MET A 366 -9.92 6.12 9.51
CA MET A 366 -10.20 4.78 9.00
C MET A 366 -10.49 3.75 10.11
N CYS A 367 -10.00 3.97 11.34
CA CYS A 367 -10.35 3.14 12.49
C CYS A 367 -11.68 3.53 13.15
N THR A 368 -12.10 4.80 13.03
CA THR A 368 -13.31 5.30 13.73
C THR A 368 -14.56 5.32 12.87
N MET A 369 -14.43 5.31 11.54
CA MET A 369 -15.54 5.30 10.60
C MET A 369 -15.80 3.89 10.08
N ASN A 370 -17.07 3.52 9.92
CA ASN A 370 -17.37 2.33 9.12
C ASN A 370 -17.04 2.60 7.64
N LYS A 371 -16.93 1.53 6.84
CA LYS A 371 -16.43 1.67 5.48
C LYS A 371 -17.32 2.53 4.55
N THR A 372 -18.64 2.49 4.73
CA THR A 372 -19.55 3.33 3.95
C THR A 372 -19.27 4.81 4.22
N GLU A 373 -19.04 5.17 5.48
CA GLU A 373 -18.65 6.53 5.86
C GLU A 373 -17.28 6.90 5.33
N GLN A 374 -16.28 6.02 5.44
CA GLN A 374 -14.94 6.26 4.90
C GLN A 374 -15.00 6.61 3.40
N ASN A 375 -15.73 5.80 2.62
CA ASN A 375 -15.86 6.04 1.17
C ASN A 375 -16.59 7.35 0.84
N ALA A 376 -17.53 7.77 1.68
CA ALA A 376 -18.28 9.00 1.48
C ALA A 376 -17.51 10.26 1.91
N LYS A 377 -16.64 10.15 2.94
CA LYS A 377 -16.03 11.30 3.62
C LYS A 377 -14.53 11.46 3.35
N LEU A 378 -13.79 10.38 3.13
CA LEU A 378 -12.31 10.40 3.09
C LEU A 378 -11.73 10.33 1.68
N GLY A 379 -12.53 10.03 0.65
CA GLY A 379 -12.02 9.81 -0.71
C GLY A 379 -11.18 10.98 -1.25
N GLY A 380 -11.71 12.20 -1.17
CA GLY A 380 -10.98 13.40 -1.58
C GLY A 380 -9.73 13.67 -0.74
N ASP A 381 -9.82 13.48 0.58
CA ASP A 381 -8.71 13.75 1.50
C ASP A 381 -7.55 12.76 1.29
N ILE A 382 -7.86 11.47 1.07
CA ILE A 382 -6.88 10.43 0.70
C ILE A 382 -6.21 10.78 -0.64
N ALA A 383 -6.99 11.24 -1.62
CA ALA A 383 -6.47 11.62 -2.93
C ALA A 383 -5.46 12.77 -2.83
N LEU A 384 -5.79 13.83 -2.09
CA LEU A 384 -4.89 14.96 -1.85
C LEU A 384 -3.63 14.54 -1.08
N LEU A 385 -3.78 13.68 -0.06
CA LEU A 385 -2.65 13.20 0.71
C LEU A 385 -1.72 12.28 -0.11
N LYS A 386 -2.25 11.49 -1.05
CA LYS A 386 -1.44 10.72 -2.01
C LYS A 386 -0.55 11.65 -2.83
N VAL A 387 -1.12 12.72 -3.39
CA VAL A 387 -0.36 13.73 -4.15
C VAL A 387 0.72 14.36 -3.30
N GLN A 388 0.40 14.75 -2.07
CA GLN A 388 1.37 15.30 -1.11
C GLN A 388 2.52 14.30 -0.87
N ALA A 389 2.22 13.06 -0.52
CA ALA A 389 3.22 12.06 -0.19
C ALA A 389 4.13 11.73 -1.38
N THR A 390 3.60 11.64 -2.60
CA THR A 390 4.41 11.35 -3.79
C THR A 390 5.31 12.52 -4.18
N LYS A 391 4.84 13.78 -4.00
CA LYS A 391 5.69 14.97 -4.20
C LYS A 391 6.80 15.08 -3.17
N VAL A 392 6.52 14.75 -1.91
CA VAL A 392 7.54 14.68 -0.85
C VAL A 392 8.56 13.59 -1.16
N PHE A 393 8.12 12.43 -1.64
CA PHE A 393 9.02 11.37 -2.07
C PHE A 393 9.91 11.80 -3.24
N GLU A 394 9.36 12.42 -4.28
CA GLU A 394 10.12 12.97 -5.40
C GLU A 394 11.18 13.98 -4.94
N TYR A 395 10.78 14.93 -4.09
CA TYR A 395 11.70 15.92 -3.52
C TYR A 395 12.83 15.24 -2.73
N CYS A 396 12.49 14.31 -1.84
CA CYS A 396 13.48 13.63 -0.99
C CYS A 396 14.41 12.73 -1.80
N ALA A 397 13.92 12.04 -2.82
CA ALA A 397 14.75 11.22 -3.70
C ALA A 397 15.75 12.09 -4.48
N ARG A 398 15.29 13.23 -5.02
CA ARG A 398 16.17 14.19 -5.72
C ARG A 398 17.24 14.77 -4.80
N GLU A 399 16.86 15.22 -3.60
CA GLU A 399 17.82 15.80 -2.67
C GLU A 399 18.79 14.76 -2.11
N ALA A 400 18.33 13.53 -1.86
CA ALA A 400 19.20 12.43 -1.49
C ALA A 400 20.23 12.14 -2.58
N ALA A 401 19.81 12.07 -3.84
CA ALA A 401 20.74 11.89 -4.97
C ALA A 401 21.80 13.00 -4.99
N GLN A 402 21.39 14.25 -4.79
CA GLN A 402 22.31 15.38 -4.76
C GLN A 402 23.31 15.33 -3.58
N ILE A 403 22.88 14.85 -2.41
CA ILE A 403 23.75 14.67 -1.23
C ILE A 403 24.78 13.56 -1.48
N PHE A 404 24.38 12.47 -2.13
CA PHE A 404 25.27 11.37 -2.48
C PHE A 404 26.22 11.72 -3.65
N GLY A 405 25.83 12.65 -4.51
CA GLY A 405 26.59 13.03 -5.70
C GLY A 405 26.70 11.86 -6.67
N GLY A 406 27.88 11.65 -7.27
CA GLY A 406 28.08 10.56 -8.25
C GLY A 406 27.75 9.15 -7.71
N ALA A 407 27.75 8.94 -6.39
CA ALA A 407 27.40 7.66 -5.79
C ALA A 407 25.93 7.27 -6.00
N SER A 408 25.01 8.22 -6.18
CA SER A 408 23.59 7.92 -6.45
C SER A 408 23.30 7.62 -7.92
N TYR A 409 24.30 7.75 -8.79
CA TYR A 409 24.17 7.41 -10.22
C TYR A 409 24.55 5.95 -10.50
N VAL A 410 25.18 5.27 -9.53
CA VAL A 410 25.66 3.91 -9.68
C VAL A 410 24.67 2.95 -9.05
N ARG A 411 24.25 1.94 -9.82
CA ARG A 411 23.51 0.78 -9.29
C ARG A 411 24.45 -0.05 -8.42
N GLY A 412 24.09 -0.21 -7.15
CA GLY A 412 24.90 -0.91 -6.15
C GLY A 412 25.80 0.02 -5.32
N GLY A 413 26.58 -0.57 -4.42
CA GLY A 413 27.44 0.18 -3.51
C GLY A 413 26.68 1.04 -2.51
N GLN A 414 27.33 2.09 -2.00
CA GLN A 414 26.80 2.87 -0.87
C GLN A 414 25.54 3.69 -1.21
N GLY A 415 25.35 4.07 -2.48
CA GLY A 415 24.22 4.87 -2.94
C GLY A 415 23.03 4.05 -3.45
N GLU A 416 23.07 2.72 -3.37
CA GLU A 416 22.16 1.84 -4.10
C GLU A 416 20.67 2.07 -3.80
N LYS A 417 20.32 2.32 -2.53
CA LYS A 417 18.93 2.60 -2.15
C LYS A 417 18.46 3.93 -2.72
N VAL A 418 19.32 4.95 -2.71
CA VAL A 418 18.99 6.28 -3.23
C VAL A 418 18.84 6.23 -4.75
N GLU A 419 19.75 5.54 -5.45
CA GLU A 419 19.64 5.31 -6.90
C GLU A 419 18.32 4.60 -7.23
N ARG A 420 18.02 3.51 -6.53
CA ARG A 420 16.82 2.70 -6.76
C ARG A 420 15.56 3.52 -6.54
N LEU A 421 15.44 4.17 -5.38
CA LEU A 421 14.27 4.97 -5.05
C LEU A 421 14.10 6.15 -6.01
N TYR A 422 15.20 6.75 -6.50
CA TYR A 422 15.16 7.85 -7.47
C TYR A 422 14.49 7.42 -8.80
N ARG A 423 14.84 6.26 -9.36
CA ARG A 423 14.19 5.76 -10.60
C ARG A 423 12.77 5.22 -10.37
N GLU A 424 12.40 4.96 -9.13
CA GLU A 424 11.08 4.45 -8.73
C GLU A 424 10.04 5.54 -8.49
N VAL A 425 10.43 6.82 -8.30
CA VAL A 425 9.51 7.94 -8.02
C VAL A 425 8.27 7.97 -8.93
N ARG A 426 8.46 7.81 -10.24
CA ARG A 426 7.34 7.88 -11.20
C ARG A 426 6.37 6.71 -11.09
N ALA A 427 6.84 5.55 -10.59
CA ALA A 427 5.97 4.42 -10.28
C ALA A 427 5.04 4.75 -9.10
N TYR A 428 5.36 5.70 -8.23
CA TYR A 428 4.48 6.11 -7.14
C TYR A 428 3.60 7.32 -7.51
N ALA A 429 4.15 8.27 -8.27
CA ALA A 429 3.44 9.49 -8.62
C ALA A 429 2.24 9.26 -9.56
N ILE A 430 2.29 8.26 -10.44
CA ILE A 430 1.33 8.09 -11.55
C ILE A 430 0.16 7.13 -11.24
N PRO A 431 0.37 5.85 -10.84
CA PRO A 431 -0.72 4.91 -10.57
C PRO A 431 -1.48 5.27 -9.27
N GLY A 432 -2.63 4.62 -9.05
CA GLY A 432 -3.61 5.01 -8.04
C GLY A 432 -4.36 6.32 -8.36
N GLY A 433 -4.10 6.89 -9.55
CA GLY A 433 -4.57 8.19 -10.01
C GLY A 433 -3.41 9.18 -10.17
N SER A 434 -3.34 9.85 -11.34
CA SER A 434 -2.33 10.88 -11.58
C SER A 434 -2.57 12.10 -10.69
N GLU A 435 -1.55 12.92 -10.52
CA GLU A 435 -1.64 14.10 -9.66
C GLU A 435 -2.78 15.04 -10.07
N GLU A 436 -2.94 15.26 -11.37
CA GLU A 436 -3.97 16.14 -11.93
C GLU A 436 -5.37 15.61 -11.64
N ILE A 437 -5.58 14.31 -11.84
CA ILE A 437 -6.86 13.64 -11.60
C ILE A 437 -7.22 13.67 -10.12
N LEU A 438 -6.24 13.44 -9.24
CA LEU A 438 -6.48 13.40 -7.80
C LEU A 438 -6.68 14.79 -7.20
N LEU A 439 -5.97 15.81 -7.69
CA LEU A 439 -6.20 17.20 -7.30
C LEU A 439 -7.59 17.69 -7.72
N ASP A 440 -8.00 17.44 -8.96
CA ASP A 440 -9.36 17.74 -9.43
C ASP A 440 -10.42 16.99 -8.60
N PHE A 441 -10.22 15.68 -8.41
CA PHE A 441 -11.14 14.86 -7.61
C PHE A 441 -11.26 15.35 -6.17
N GLY A 442 -10.15 15.71 -5.52
CA GLY A 442 -10.17 16.23 -4.15
C GLY A 442 -11.05 17.48 -4.00
N VAL A 443 -10.93 18.43 -4.94
CA VAL A 443 -11.76 19.64 -4.96
C VAL A 443 -13.22 19.30 -5.24
N ARG A 444 -13.49 18.51 -6.28
CA ARG A 444 -14.87 18.11 -6.65
C ARG A 444 -15.58 17.36 -5.53
N ASP A 445 -14.87 16.47 -4.84
CA ASP A 445 -15.42 15.71 -3.73
C ASP A 445 -15.78 16.63 -2.54
N ALA A 446 -14.91 17.58 -2.20
CA ALA A 446 -15.19 18.56 -1.14
C ALA A 446 -16.41 19.43 -1.47
N VAL A 447 -16.50 19.95 -2.70
CA VAL A 447 -17.66 20.75 -3.16
C VAL A 447 -18.94 19.92 -3.11
N ARG A 448 -18.92 18.69 -3.65
CA ARG A 448 -20.08 17.78 -3.62
C ARG A 448 -20.56 17.51 -2.19
N ARG A 449 -19.63 17.31 -1.24
CA ARG A 449 -19.97 17.09 0.17
C ARG A 449 -20.63 18.33 0.78
N TYR A 450 -20.10 19.52 0.54
CA TYR A 450 -20.70 20.78 1.00
C TYR A 450 -22.12 20.96 0.48
N GLU A 451 -22.32 20.84 -0.84
CA GLU A 451 -23.64 20.98 -1.46
C GLU A 451 -24.66 19.95 -0.97
N SER A 452 -24.21 18.72 -0.68
CA SER A 452 -25.09 17.68 -0.13
C SER A 452 -25.58 17.98 1.29
N GLN A 453 -24.75 18.65 2.09
CA GLN A 453 -25.10 19.08 3.44
C GLN A 453 -26.02 20.30 3.43
N SER A 454 -25.83 21.24 2.48
CA SER A 454 -26.70 22.42 2.35
C SER A 454 -28.12 22.12 1.84
N LYS A 455 -28.37 20.90 1.34
CA LYS A 455 -29.68 20.42 0.86
C LYS A 455 -30.42 19.55 1.89
N MET A 456 -29.78 19.19 3.01
CA MET A 456 -30.39 18.55 4.17
C MET A 456 -30.79 19.61 5.18
#